data_AF-A0A8D8DN84-F1
#
_entry.id   AF-A0A8D8DN84-F1
#
_cell.length_a   1.000
_cell.length_b   1.000
_cell.length_c   1.000
_cell.angle_alpha   90.00
_cell.angle_beta   90.00
_cell.angle_gamma   90.00
#
_symmetry.space_group_name_H-M   'P 1'
#
loop_
_entity.id
_entity.type
_entity.pdbx_description
1 polymer ?
#
loop_
_entity_poly.entity_id
_entity_poly.type
_entity_poly.pdbx_seq_one_letter_code
_entity_poly.pdbx_strand_id
1 'polypeptide(L)'
;RTFQIIEETSGRLRMIEILANYFRSVILLSPGDLLASVYLSLNQLAPAYEGVELGIAEHSLMKAIAQSTGRSLAQIKTDAQTTGDLGLVAEQSKSSQRMMFRPAPHTVEGVFGKLREIAKMTGTASMAKKMDKIQSMFVACRHSEARFIIRSLAGKLRIGLAEQSLLQALAQACAMTPPNQGDRKEPVVNALSKCGEVSAKGKVEDIALVLKTVYCQCPNYNQIVPVLLEFGVDQLLDKCPMMPGTPLKPMLAHPTKGVQEVLERFDGKDLSASGSTTEIWRFSTCWRTGA
;
A
#
# COMPACT_ATOMS: atom_id res chain seq x y z
N ARG A 1 8.00 -2.38 12.07
CA ARG A 1 7.43 -1.78 13.30
C ARG A 1 6.04 -1.20 13.07
N THR A 2 5.87 -0.19 12.21
CA THR A 2 4.54 0.39 11.90
C THR A 2 3.50 -0.69 11.55
N PHE A 3 3.84 -1.63 10.66
CA PHE A 3 2.95 -2.73 10.30
C PHE A 3 2.60 -3.67 11.45
N GLN A 4 3.49 -3.86 12.42
CA GLN A 4 3.22 -4.68 13.60
C GLN A 4 2.20 -4.01 14.51
N ILE A 5 2.36 -2.71 14.77
CA ILE A 5 1.41 -1.95 15.59
C ILE A 5 0.03 -1.89 14.89
N ILE A 6 0.01 -1.74 13.56
CA ILE A 6 -1.23 -1.79 12.77
C ILE A 6 -1.90 -3.16 12.87
N GLU A 7 -1.15 -4.25 12.73
CA GLU A 7 -1.66 -5.63 12.87
C GLU A 7 -2.25 -5.90 14.26
N GLU A 8 -1.65 -5.34 15.32
CA GLU A 8 -2.10 -5.49 16.72
C GLU A 8 -3.30 -4.58 17.07
N THR A 9 -3.56 -3.54 16.27
CA THR A 9 -4.58 -2.54 16.57
C THR A 9 -5.94 -2.94 16.01
N SER A 10 -6.96 -2.98 16.88
CA SER A 10 -8.35 -3.07 16.46
C SER A 10 -8.92 -1.68 16.17
N GLY A 11 -9.38 -1.45 14.93
CA GLY A 11 -10.08 -0.23 14.53
C GLY A 11 -9.42 0.53 13.38
N ARG A 12 -10.19 0.75 12.30
CA ARG A 12 -9.71 1.37 11.05
C ARG A 12 -9.11 2.76 11.26
N LEU A 13 -9.75 3.60 12.07
CA LEU A 13 -9.30 4.98 12.30
C LEU A 13 -7.94 5.03 12.99
N ARG A 14 -7.70 4.14 13.97
CA ARG A 14 -6.44 4.08 14.69
C ARG A 14 -5.31 3.56 13.80
N MET A 15 -5.59 2.58 12.93
CA MET A 15 -4.63 2.13 11.92
C MET A 15 -4.21 3.26 10.97
N ILE A 16 -5.17 4.07 10.52
CA ILE A 16 -4.92 5.24 9.66
C ILE A 16 -4.01 6.24 10.38
N GLU A 17 -4.26 6.53 11.66
CA GLU A 17 -3.46 7.46 12.44
C GLU A 17 -2.02 6.97 12.65
N ILE A 18 -1.83 5.68 12.94
CA ILE A 18 -0.49 5.07 13.07
C ILE A 18 0.28 5.19 11.75
N LEU A 19 -0.37 4.88 10.63
CA LEU A 19 0.26 5.01 9.31
C LEU A 19 0.54 6.48 8.95
N ALA A 20 -0.37 7.39 9.28
CA ALA A 20 -0.19 8.83 9.06
C ALA A 20 1.02 9.36 9.84
N ASN A 21 1.20 8.94 11.09
CA ASN A 21 2.38 9.31 11.89
C ASN A 21 3.69 8.82 11.26
N TYR A 22 3.69 7.63 10.66
CA TYR A 22 4.85 7.16 9.90
C TYR A 22 5.10 8.03 8.67
N PHE A 23 4.08 8.31 7.85
CA PHE A 23 4.24 9.15 6.66
C PHE A 23 4.67 10.59 6.99
N ARG A 24 4.21 11.18 8.10
CA ARG A 24 4.68 12.49 8.56
C ARG A 24 6.19 12.51 8.79
N SER A 25 6.72 11.49 9.47
CA SER A 25 8.15 11.36 9.69
C SER A 25 8.93 11.18 8.39
N VAL A 26 8.39 10.39 7.44
CA VAL A 26 9.01 10.19 6.12
C VAL A 26 9.03 11.48 5.31
N ILE A 27 7.90 12.20 5.22
CA ILE A 27 7.79 13.48 4.49
C ILE A 27 8.81 14.50 5.03
N LEU A 28 9.01 14.53 6.35
CA LEU A 28 9.89 15.50 6.99
C LEU A 28 11.38 15.13 6.93
N LEU A 29 11.72 13.86 7.18
CA LEU A 29 13.10 13.43 7.40
C LEU A 29 13.73 12.76 6.18
N SER A 30 12.93 12.06 5.36
CA SER A 30 13.41 11.30 4.20
C SER A 30 12.36 11.25 3.08
N PRO A 31 12.06 12.38 2.42
CA PRO A 31 10.99 12.45 1.42
C PRO A 31 11.19 11.46 0.25
N GLY A 32 12.44 11.11 -0.09
CA GLY A 32 12.75 10.10 -1.11
C GLY A 32 12.22 8.70 -0.81
N ASP A 33 12.04 8.34 0.47
CA ASP A 33 11.50 7.04 0.87
C ASP A 33 9.96 6.96 0.75
N LEU A 34 9.26 8.08 0.54
CA LEU A 34 7.79 8.12 0.59
C LEU A 34 7.15 7.21 -0.46
N LEU A 35 7.70 7.21 -1.69
CA LEU A 35 7.19 6.38 -2.78
C LEU A 35 7.30 4.88 -2.44
N ALA A 36 8.49 4.46 -2.00
CA ALA A 36 8.74 3.09 -1.57
C ALA A 36 7.86 2.69 -0.37
N SER A 37 7.68 3.61 0.57
CA SER A 37 6.81 3.43 1.75
C SER A 37 5.35 3.19 1.39
N VAL A 38 4.82 3.96 0.43
CA VAL A 38 3.44 3.80 -0.07
C VAL A 38 3.27 2.44 -0.73
N TYR A 39 4.18 2.08 -1.64
CA TYR A 39 4.13 0.79 -2.35
C TYR A 39 4.25 -0.41 -1.42
N LEU A 40 5.18 -0.39 -0.47
CA LEU A 40 5.35 -1.46 0.52
C LEU A 40 4.11 -1.61 1.40
N SER A 41 3.44 -0.51 1.74
CA SER A 41 2.20 -0.52 2.52
C SER A 41 1.01 -1.13 1.77
N LEU A 42 0.99 -1.02 0.44
CA LEU A 42 0.00 -1.68 -0.43
C LEU A 42 0.41 -3.08 -0.90
N ASN A 43 1.65 -3.49 -0.59
CA ASN A 43 2.28 -4.67 -1.15
C ASN A 43 2.25 -4.70 -2.70
N GLN A 44 2.44 -3.55 -3.33
CA GLN A 44 2.51 -3.38 -4.80
C GLN A 44 3.91 -2.92 -5.19
N LEU A 45 4.39 -3.28 -6.39
CA LEU A 45 5.74 -2.92 -6.87
C LEU A 45 5.75 -1.92 -8.03
N ALA A 46 4.57 -1.70 -8.61
CA ALA A 46 4.29 -0.84 -9.72
C ALA A 46 2.77 -0.58 -9.78
N PRO A 47 2.32 0.39 -10.59
CA PRO A 47 0.91 0.56 -10.91
C PRO A 47 0.27 -0.75 -11.37
N ALA A 48 -0.98 -0.99 -10.97
CA ALA A 48 -1.65 -2.27 -11.19
C ALA A 48 -1.72 -2.70 -12.66
N TYR A 49 -1.76 -1.74 -13.58
CA TYR A 49 -1.83 -2.00 -15.02
C TYR A 49 -0.49 -2.45 -15.65
N GLU A 50 0.64 -2.28 -14.96
CA GLU A 50 1.93 -2.81 -15.43
C GLU A 50 2.06 -4.33 -15.17
N GLY A 51 1.19 -4.92 -14.33
CA GLY A 51 1.17 -6.37 -14.10
C GLY A 51 2.45 -6.93 -13.47
N VAL A 52 3.21 -6.11 -12.74
CA VAL A 52 4.48 -6.54 -12.14
C VAL A 52 4.21 -7.41 -10.92
N GLU A 53 4.43 -8.71 -11.08
CA GLU A 53 4.31 -9.69 -10.01
C GLU A 53 5.67 -10.28 -9.63
N LEU A 54 5.80 -10.70 -8.37
CA LEU A 54 7.03 -11.36 -7.91
C LEU A 54 7.19 -12.77 -8.50
N GLY A 55 6.07 -13.47 -8.72
CA GLY A 55 6.03 -14.82 -9.29
C GLY A 55 6.73 -15.86 -8.41
N ILE A 56 6.63 -15.75 -7.09
CA ILE A 56 7.29 -16.66 -6.15
C ILE A 56 6.26 -17.57 -5.49
N ALA A 57 6.40 -18.87 -5.70
CA ALA A 57 5.59 -19.87 -5.01
C ALA A 57 5.96 -19.97 -3.53
N GLU A 58 4.97 -20.20 -2.67
CA GLU A 58 5.14 -20.34 -1.22
C GLU A 58 6.15 -21.45 -0.86
N HIS A 59 6.13 -22.56 -1.60
CA HIS A 59 7.10 -23.65 -1.42
C HIS A 59 8.56 -23.22 -1.65
N SER A 60 8.79 -22.29 -2.58
CA SER A 60 10.13 -21.72 -2.81
C SER A 60 10.56 -20.83 -1.66
N LEU A 61 9.63 -20.09 -1.03
CA LEU A 61 9.91 -19.32 0.18
C LEU A 61 10.23 -20.24 1.37
N MET A 62 9.50 -21.35 1.53
CA MET A 62 9.81 -22.35 2.55
C MET A 62 11.23 -22.91 2.39
N LYS A 63 11.65 -23.19 1.15
CA LYS A 63 13.03 -23.61 0.85
C LYS A 63 14.06 -22.52 1.19
N ALA A 64 13.79 -21.26 0.85
CA ALA A 64 14.68 -20.15 1.18
C ALA A 64 14.85 -19.97 2.70
N ILE A 65 13.76 -20.11 3.47
CA ILE A 65 13.81 -20.05 4.94
C ILE A 65 14.57 -21.25 5.49
N ALA A 66 14.31 -22.47 4.99
CA ALA A 66 15.03 -23.69 5.39
C ALA A 66 16.55 -23.53 5.23
N GLN A 67 16.97 -23.09 4.05
CA GLN A 67 18.39 -22.90 3.70
C GLN A 67 19.03 -21.79 4.55
N SER A 68 18.31 -20.69 4.80
CA SER A 68 18.85 -19.56 5.56
C SER A 68 18.94 -19.82 7.07
N THR A 69 18.06 -20.68 7.61
CA THR A 69 17.94 -20.94 9.05
C THR A 69 18.54 -22.27 9.48
N GLY A 70 18.86 -23.15 8.53
CA GLY A 70 19.36 -24.51 8.80
C GLY A 70 18.28 -25.49 9.28
N ARG A 71 17.00 -25.08 9.29
CA ARG A 71 15.89 -25.95 9.68
C ARG A 71 15.50 -26.88 8.53
N SER A 72 14.95 -28.05 8.87
CA SER A 72 14.44 -28.97 7.85
C SER A 72 13.18 -28.41 7.16
N LEU A 73 13.02 -28.68 5.87
CA LEU A 73 11.83 -28.24 5.12
C LEU A 73 10.53 -28.83 5.68
N ALA A 74 10.59 -30.06 6.22
CA ALA A 74 9.46 -30.72 6.85
C ALA A 74 8.97 -29.97 8.08
N GLN A 75 9.87 -29.54 8.96
CA GLN A 75 9.52 -28.73 10.14
C GLN A 75 8.88 -27.40 9.75
N ILE A 76 9.45 -26.69 8.77
CA ILE A 76 8.88 -25.41 8.30
C ILE A 76 7.48 -25.61 7.74
N LYS A 77 7.25 -26.71 7.00
CA LYS A 77 5.93 -27.05 6.47
C LYS A 77 4.91 -27.31 7.59
N THR A 78 5.29 -28.07 8.61
CA THR A 78 4.42 -28.32 9.78
C THR A 78 4.11 -27.04 10.54
N ASP A 79 5.12 -26.20 10.79
CA ASP A 79 4.94 -24.91 11.48
C ASP A 79 4.04 -23.96 10.68
N ALA A 80 4.22 -23.92 9.35
CA ALA A 80 3.42 -23.09 8.46
C ALA A 80 1.96 -23.55 8.40
N GLN A 81 1.71 -24.86 8.44
CA GLN A 81 0.36 -25.42 8.52
C GLN A 81 -0.29 -25.11 9.87
N THR A 82 0.46 -25.21 10.96
CA THR A 82 -0.04 -24.95 12.33
C THR A 82 -0.34 -23.47 12.54
N THR A 83 0.53 -22.59 12.07
CA THR A 83 0.41 -21.14 12.25
C THR A 83 -0.48 -20.48 11.20
N GLY A 84 -0.62 -21.09 10.02
CA GLY A 84 -1.32 -20.53 8.87
C GLY A 84 -0.64 -19.32 8.22
N ASP A 85 0.59 -18.99 8.64
CA ASP A 85 1.34 -17.81 8.22
C ASP A 85 2.84 -18.08 8.14
N LEU A 86 3.37 -18.10 6.91
CA LEU A 86 4.79 -18.33 6.68
C LEU A 86 5.68 -17.21 7.24
N GLY A 87 5.17 -15.97 7.34
CA GLY A 87 5.92 -14.85 7.89
C GLY A 87 6.23 -15.03 9.38
N LEU A 88 5.28 -15.54 10.15
CA LEU A 88 5.48 -15.84 11.58
C LEU A 88 6.53 -16.93 11.78
N VAL A 89 6.46 -18.00 10.99
CA VAL A 89 7.46 -19.08 10.99
C VAL A 89 8.84 -18.54 10.65
N ALA A 90 8.93 -17.61 9.69
CA ALA A 90 10.17 -17.01 9.27
C ALA A 90 10.80 -16.13 10.37
N GLU A 91 10.00 -15.31 11.05
CA GLU A 91 10.46 -14.50 12.19
C GLU A 91 10.93 -15.36 13.37
N GLN A 92 10.15 -16.37 13.75
CA GLN A 92 10.52 -17.31 14.82
C GLN A 92 11.84 -18.01 14.48
N SER A 93 11.97 -18.54 13.27
CA SER A 93 13.18 -19.22 12.82
C SER A 93 14.39 -18.29 12.77
N LYS A 94 14.20 -17.01 12.42
CA LYS A 94 15.26 -16.00 12.42
C LYS A 94 15.70 -15.62 13.84
N SER A 95 14.76 -15.53 14.77
CA SER A 95 15.03 -15.17 16.17
C SER A 95 15.93 -16.18 16.89
N SER A 96 15.84 -17.47 16.50
CA SER A 96 16.66 -18.54 17.05
C SER A 96 18.09 -18.58 16.48
N GLN A 97 18.36 -17.88 15.37
CA GLN A 97 19.64 -17.93 14.67
C GLN A 97 20.62 -16.87 15.23
N ARG A 98 21.68 -17.32 15.90
CA ARG A 98 22.76 -16.43 16.37
C ARG A 98 23.81 -16.25 15.27
N MET A 99 23.97 -15.02 14.76
CA MET A 99 24.98 -14.69 13.75
C MET A 99 26.23 -14.07 14.39
N MET A 100 27.41 -14.48 13.93
CA MET A 100 28.71 -13.95 14.39
C MET A 100 28.95 -12.51 13.90
N PHE A 101 28.56 -12.22 12.65
CA PHE A 101 28.58 -10.89 12.07
C PHE A 101 27.18 -10.53 11.57
N ARG A 102 26.70 -9.33 11.91
CA ARG A 102 25.37 -8.85 11.48
C ARG A 102 25.53 -7.90 10.30
N PRO A 103 24.89 -8.17 9.15
CA PRO A 103 24.86 -7.22 8.03
C PRO A 103 24.24 -5.87 8.42
N ALA A 104 24.48 -4.87 7.57
CA ALA A 104 23.85 -3.56 7.68
C ALA A 104 22.31 -3.70 7.74
N PRO A 105 21.61 -2.84 8.53
CA PRO A 105 20.16 -2.84 8.58
C PRO A 105 19.55 -2.53 7.21
N HIS A 106 18.34 -3.04 6.96
CA HIS A 106 17.60 -2.73 5.74
C HIS A 106 17.11 -1.29 5.72
N THR A 107 17.10 -0.69 4.53
CA THR A 107 16.45 0.60 4.25
C THR A 107 15.16 0.37 3.46
N VAL A 108 14.22 1.31 3.54
CA VAL A 108 12.91 1.21 2.86
C VAL A 108 13.11 1.15 1.34
N GLU A 109 13.84 2.11 0.79
CA GLU A 109 14.23 2.13 -0.62
C GLU A 109 15.00 0.86 -1.03
N GLY A 110 15.94 0.39 -0.18
CA GLY A 110 16.73 -0.80 -0.46
C GLY A 110 15.88 -2.08 -0.54
N VAL A 111 14.90 -2.24 0.35
CA VAL A 111 13.97 -3.37 0.29
C VAL A 111 13.09 -3.27 -0.94
N PHE A 112 12.51 -2.11 -1.21
CA PHE A 112 11.65 -1.88 -2.37
C PHE A 112 12.38 -2.12 -3.70
N GLY A 113 13.60 -1.58 -3.84
CA GLY A 113 14.47 -1.80 -5.00
C GLY A 113 14.79 -3.27 -5.20
N LYS A 114 15.16 -4.00 -4.13
CA LYS A 114 15.42 -5.43 -4.21
C LYS A 114 14.20 -6.23 -4.65
N LEU A 115 13.00 -5.93 -4.12
CA LEU A 115 11.75 -6.56 -4.53
C LEU A 115 11.43 -6.28 -6.00
N ARG A 116 11.64 -5.05 -6.46
CA ARG A 116 11.42 -4.66 -7.87
C ARG A 116 12.37 -5.38 -8.81
N GLU A 117 13.64 -5.52 -8.43
CA GLU A 117 14.60 -6.31 -9.19
C GLU A 117 14.21 -7.80 -9.24
N ILE A 118 13.74 -8.38 -8.12
CA ILE A 118 13.25 -9.76 -8.08
C ILE A 118 12.06 -9.95 -9.04
N ALA A 119 11.13 -8.99 -9.09
CA ALA A 119 9.99 -9.05 -9.99
C ALA A 119 10.41 -8.95 -11.47
N LYS A 120 11.43 -8.15 -11.79
CA LYS A 120 11.94 -7.99 -13.17
C LYS A 120 12.78 -9.17 -13.67
N MET A 121 13.28 -10.04 -12.79
CA MET A 121 14.06 -11.21 -13.21
C MET A 121 13.18 -12.25 -13.91
N THR A 122 13.50 -12.57 -15.16
CA THR A 122 12.82 -13.57 -15.99
C THR A 122 13.84 -14.53 -16.65
N GLY A 123 13.37 -15.66 -17.18
CA GLY A 123 14.19 -16.67 -17.86
C GLY A 123 14.49 -17.92 -17.02
N THR A 124 15.13 -18.92 -17.64
CA THR A 124 15.31 -20.28 -17.12
C THR A 124 16.08 -20.37 -15.80
N ALA A 125 17.11 -19.53 -15.62
CA ALA A 125 17.91 -19.48 -14.39
C ALA A 125 17.44 -18.40 -13.39
N SER A 126 16.31 -17.71 -13.65
CA SER A 126 15.86 -16.58 -12.83
C SER A 126 15.46 -17.02 -11.42
N MET A 127 14.84 -18.19 -11.26
CA MET A 127 14.35 -18.64 -9.96
C MET A 127 15.48 -18.85 -8.94
N ALA A 128 16.61 -19.42 -9.35
CA ALA A 128 17.77 -19.56 -8.45
C ALA A 128 18.28 -18.20 -7.97
N LYS A 129 18.46 -17.25 -8.90
CA LYS A 129 18.88 -15.87 -8.58
C LYS A 129 17.89 -15.14 -7.68
N LYS A 130 16.57 -15.32 -7.91
CA LYS A 130 15.53 -14.78 -7.03
C LYS A 130 15.68 -15.35 -5.61
N MET A 131 15.91 -16.66 -5.48
CA MET A 131 16.09 -17.29 -4.18
C MET A 131 17.34 -16.78 -3.46
N ASP A 132 18.48 -16.66 -4.14
CA ASP A 132 19.73 -16.12 -3.55
C ASP A 132 19.51 -14.71 -3.00
N LYS A 133 18.77 -13.88 -3.75
CA LYS A 133 18.48 -12.51 -3.34
C LYS A 133 17.53 -12.44 -2.15
N ILE A 134 16.51 -13.29 -2.12
CA ILE A 134 15.59 -13.42 -0.97
C ILE A 134 16.35 -13.90 0.27
N GLN A 135 17.26 -14.87 0.13
CA GLN A 135 18.10 -15.35 1.24
C GLN A 135 18.98 -14.23 1.78
N SER A 136 19.66 -13.48 0.89
CA SER A 136 20.46 -12.32 1.28
C SER A 136 19.63 -11.28 2.05
N MET A 137 18.41 -10.99 1.60
CA MET A 137 17.49 -10.11 2.32
C MET A 137 17.10 -10.69 3.67
N PHE A 138 16.72 -11.96 3.72
CA PHE A 138 16.28 -12.65 4.93
C PHE A 138 17.39 -12.72 5.99
N VAL A 139 18.64 -12.94 5.58
CA VAL A 139 19.80 -12.99 6.49
C VAL A 139 20.01 -11.65 7.21
N ALA A 140 19.80 -10.53 6.52
CA ALA A 140 19.95 -9.19 7.09
C ALA A 140 18.72 -8.71 7.91
N CYS A 141 17.60 -9.44 7.88
CA CYS A 141 16.38 -9.08 8.62
C CYS A 141 16.59 -9.07 10.14
N ARG A 142 15.93 -8.12 10.81
CA ARG A 142 15.92 -7.95 12.26
C ARG A 142 14.49 -7.92 12.79
N HIS A 143 14.25 -8.59 13.91
CA HIS A 143 12.93 -8.60 14.58
C HIS A 143 11.80 -8.96 13.60
N SER A 144 10.73 -8.17 13.58
CA SER A 144 9.55 -8.36 12.75
C SER A 144 9.74 -8.06 11.25
N GLU A 145 10.94 -7.65 10.80
CA GLU A 145 11.22 -7.46 9.36
C GLU A 145 11.05 -8.75 8.56
N ALA A 146 11.52 -9.87 9.10
CA ALA A 146 11.41 -11.19 8.47
C ALA A 146 9.96 -11.57 8.19
N ARG A 147 9.06 -11.27 9.14
CA ARG A 147 7.61 -11.52 9.01
C ARG A 147 7.04 -10.79 7.81
N PHE A 148 7.25 -9.48 7.73
CA PHE A 148 6.63 -8.65 6.69
C PHE A 148 7.29 -8.85 5.33
N ILE A 149 8.60 -9.09 5.25
CA ILE A 149 9.27 -9.39 3.97
C ILE A 149 8.75 -10.69 3.37
N ILE A 150 8.63 -11.78 4.16
CA ILE A 150 8.11 -13.05 3.66
C ILE A 150 6.63 -12.95 3.29
N ARG A 151 5.82 -12.23 4.08
CA ARG A 151 4.42 -11.94 3.75
C ARG A 151 4.28 -11.13 2.45
N SER A 152 5.14 -10.14 2.25
CA SER A 152 5.19 -9.37 1.00
C SER A 152 5.54 -10.27 -0.18
N LEU A 153 6.56 -11.12 -0.03
CA LEU A 153 6.99 -12.06 -1.07
C LEU A 153 5.92 -13.10 -1.41
N ALA A 154 5.12 -13.52 -0.44
CA ALA A 154 3.99 -14.42 -0.62
C ALA A 154 2.74 -13.74 -1.21
N GLY A 155 2.77 -12.41 -1.40
CA GLY A 155 1.64 -11.63 -1.91
C GLY A 155 0.53 -11.35 -0.87
N LYS A 156 0.73 -11.71 0.40
CA LYS A 156 -0.29 -11.64 1.46
C LYS A 156 0.25 -10.88 2.68
N LEU A 157 0.17 -9.55 2.66
CA LEU A 157 0.71 -8.71 3.74
C LEU A 157 -0.08 -8.82 5.07
N ARG A 158 -1.39 -9.07 5.00
CA ARG A 158 -2.29 -9.36 6.14
C ARG A 158 -2.32 -8.29 7.26
N ILE A 159 -2.01 -7.04 6.95
CA ILE A 159 -2.04 -5.93 7.93
C ILE A 159 -3.43 -5.32 8.16
N GLY A 160 -4.47 -5.73 7.41
CA GLY A 160 -5.81 -5.16 7.53
C GLY A 160 -5.96 -3.72 6.99
N LEU A 161 -4.96 -3.24 6.24
CA LEU A 161 -4.95 -1.92 5.62
C LEU A 161 -5.20 -2.04 4.12
N ALA A 162 -6.15 -1.24 3.63
CA ALA A 162 -6.52 -1.19 2.21
C ALA A 162 -6.15 0.17 1.60
N GLU A 163 -6.18 0.24 0.26
CA GLU A 163 -5.86 1.43 -0.53
C GLU A 163 -6.56 2.71 -0.04
N GLN A 164 -7.84 2.62 0.33
CA GLN A 164 -8.61 3.77 0.84
C GLN A 164 -8.10 4.27 2.19
N SER A 165 -7.69 3.36 3.09
CA SER A 165 -7.10 3.72 4.38
C SER A 165 -5.72 4.35 4.19
N LEU A 166 -4.95 3.90 3.20
CA LEU A 166 -3.65 4.48 2.87
C LEU A 166 -3.79 5.90 2.34
N LEU A 167 -4.71 6.15 1.40
CA LEU A 167 -4.97 7.51 0.88
C LEU A 167 -5.43 8.45 2.00
N GLN A 168 -6.26 7.96 2.93
CA GLN A 168 -6.67 8.71 4.11
C GLN A 168 -5.48 9.02 5.04
N ALA A 169 -4.58 8.06 5.26
CA ALA A 169 -3.39 8.25 6.09
C ALA A 169 -2.41 9.25 5.45
N LEU A 170 -2.23 9.19 4.13
CA LEU A 170 -1.42 10.14 3.38
C LEU A 170 -2.01 11.55 3.43
N ALA A 171 -3.33 11.67 3.28
CA ALA A 171 -4.05 12.94 3.43
C ALA A 171 -3.86 13.56 4.82
N GLN A 172 -4.05 12.76 5.87
CA GLN A 172 -3.84 13.20 7.26
C GLN A 172 -2.38 13.61 7.49
N ALA A 173 -1.42 12.86 6.93
CA ALA A 173 0.00 13.20 7.03
C ALA A 173 0.31 14.54 6.36
N CYS A 174 -0.20 14.78 5.15
CA CYS A 174 -0.01 16.04 4.43
C CYS A 174 -0.72 17.21 5.11
N ALA A 175 -1.90 17.00 5.70
CA ALA A 175 -2.62 18.03 6.43
C ALA A 175 -1.88 18.49 7.70
N MET A 176 -1.26 17.54 8.42
CA MET A 176 -0.52 17.83 9.65
C MET A 176 0.90 18.33 9.37
N THR A 177 1.56 17.73 8.37
CA THR A 177 2.95 18.01 7.98
C THR A 177 2.95 18.28 6.48
N PRO A 178 2.70 19.54 6.06
CA PRO A 178 2.63 19.88 4.65
C PRO A 178 3.90 19.46 3.91
N PRO A 179 3.79 18.77 2.76
CA PRO A 179 4.93 18.56 1.88
C PRO A 179 5.39 19.89 1.27
N ASN A 180 6.59 19.91 0.69
CA ASN A 180 7.21 21.12 0.11
C ASN A 180 7.34 22.30 1.09
N GLN A 181 7.97 22.07 2.25
CA GLN A 181 8.19 23.15 3.22
C GLN A 181 9.35 24.10 2.82
N GLY A 182 10.11 23.78 1.77
CA GLY A 182 11.35 24.46 1.40
C GLY A 182 12.44 24.37 2.49
N ASP A 183 13.51 25.16 2.34
CA ASP A 183 14.59 25.27 3.33
C ASP A 183 14.20 26.19 4.51
N ARG A 184 13.02 25.97 5.08
CA ARG A 184 12.60 26.70 6.30
C ARG A 184 13.53 26.31 7.45
N LYS A 185 13.99 27.31 8.21
CA LYS A 185 14.77 27.10 9.46
C LYS A 185 14.04 26.23 10.48
N GLU A 186 12.72 26.34 10.54
CA GLU A 186 11.87 25.55 11.43
C GLU A 186 10.76 24.88 10.62
N PRO A 187 10.80 23.54 10.45
CA PRO A 187 9.77 22.83 9.73
C PRO A 187 8.46 22.79 10.52
N VAL A 188 7.35 22.89 9.80
CA VAL A 188 6.00 22.76 10.35
C VAL A 188 5.71 21.29 10.59
N VAL A 189 5.87 20.85 11.84
CA VAL A 189 5.62 19.45 12.24
C VAL A 189 4.14 19.17 12.47
N ASN A 190 3.37 20.16 12.92
CA ASN A 190 1.94 20.04 13.15
C ASN A 190 1.17 21.35 12.83
N ALA A 191 0.74 21.48 11.58
CA ALA A 191 -0.05 22.61 11.07
C ALA A 191 -1.46 22.68 11.70
N LEU A 192 -1.98 21.56 12.19
CA LEU A 192 -3.32 21.48 12.77
C LEU A 192 -3.35 21.77 14.28
N SER A 193 -2.20 21.99 14.92
CA SER A 193 -2.09 22.23 16.37
C SER A 193 -2.90 23.41 16.91
N LYS A 194 -3.15 24.42 16.06
CA LYS A 194 -3.91 25.64 16.42
C LYS A 194 -5.36 25.63 15.89
N CYS A 195 -5.78 24.58 15.19
CA CYS A 195 -7.14 24.43 14.66
C CYS A 195 -8.04 23.71 15.67
N GLY A 196 -9.29 24.13 15.78
CA GLY A 196 -10.30 23.36 16.53
C GLY A 196 -10.53 21.99 15.87
N GLU A 197 -10.90 20.98 16.66
CA GLU A 197 -11.01 19.58 16.20
C GLU A 197 -11.90 19.41 14.97
N VAL A 198 -13.02 20.15 14.90
CA VAL A 198 -13.97 20.10 13.78
C VAL A 198 -13.32 20.64 12.50
N SER A 199 -12.63 21.77 12.58
CA SER A 199 -11.93 22.37 11.45
C SER A 199 -10.75 21.50 10.99
N ALA A 200 -10.03 20.86 11.92
CA ALA A 200 -8.95 19.94 11.60
C ALA A 200 -9.44 18.72 10.83
N LYS A 201 -10.56 18.12 11.26
CA LYS A 201 -11.20 17.00 10.54
C LYS A 201 -11.65 17.40 9.14
N GLY A 202 -12.31 18.54 9.00
CA GLY A 202 -12.73 19.06 7.68
C GLY A 202 -11.56 19.21 6.71
N LYS A 203 -10.45 19.82 7.14
CA LYS A 203 -9.25 19.96 6.30
C LYS A 203 -8.66 18.61 5.86
N VAL A 204 -8.64 17.62 6.76
CA VAL A 204 -8.15 16.27 6.42
C VAL A 204 -9.08 15.59 5.42
N GLU A 205 -10.39 15.78 5.55
CA GLU A 205 -11.39 15.25 4.63
C GLU A 205 -11.32 15.89 3.24
N ASP A 206 -11.13 17.21 3.16
CA ASP A 206 -10.94 17.94 1.90
C ASP A 206 -9.69 17.45 1.15
N ILE A 207 -8.55 17.36 1.85
CA ILE A 207 -7.30 16.84 1.29
C ILE A 207 -7.47 15.37 0.85
N ALA A 208 -8.17 14.57 1.66
CA ALA A 208 -8.44 13.18 1.30
C ALA A 208 -9.32 13.06 0.06
N LEU A 209 -10.29 13.96 -0.12
CA LEU A 209 -11.12 14.01 -1.31
C LEU A 209 -10.29 14.35 -2.55
N VAL A 210 -9.38 15.32 -2.46
CA VAL A 210 -8.45 15.68 -3.54
C VAL A 210 -7.58 14.48 -3.90
N LEU A 211 -6.91 13.86 -2.93
CA LEU A 211 -6.04 12.71 -3.19
C LEU A 211 -6.79 11.50 -3.76
N LYS A 212 -8.00 11.22 -3.28
CA LYS A 212 -8.85 10.15 -3.84
C LYS A 212 -9.25 10.45 -5.27
N THR A 213 -9.61 11.70 -5.56
CA THR A 213 -9.99 12.14 -6.92
C THR A 213 -8.83 11.98 -7.89
N VAL A 214 -7.64 12.49 -7.51
CA VAL A 214 -6.41 12.36 -8.30
C VAL A 214 -6.06 10.90 -8.53
N TYR A 215 -6.13 10.07 -7.49
CA TYR A 215 -5.84 8.64 -7.63
C TYR A 215 -6.85 7.90 -8.51
N CYS A 216 -8.13 8.27 -8.49
CA CYS A 216 -9.13 7.70 -9.40
C CYS A 216 -8.89 8.07 -10.86
N GLN A 217 -8.40 9.29 -11.13
CA GLN A 217 -8.08 9.80 -12.46
C GLN A 217 -6.74 9.25 -12.99
N CYS A 218 -5.75 9.14 -12.12
CA CYS A 218 -4.41 8.64 -12.43
C CYS A 218 -3.94 7.69 -11.30
N PRO A 219 -4.24 6.38 -11.36
CA PRO A 219 -3.84 5.41 -10.35
C PRO A 219 -2.35 5.03 -10.48
N ASN A 220 -1.46 6.03 -10.35
CA ASN A 220 -0.01 5.88 -10.49
C ASN A 220 0.74 6.68 -9.41
N TYR A 221 1.19 5.99 -8.36
CA TYR A 221 1.96 6.63 -7.30
C TYR A 221 3.33 7.15 -7.76
N ASN A 222 3.89 6.63 -8.86
CA ASN A 222 5.15 7.15 -9.43
C ASN A 222 5.00 8.60 -9.93
N GLN A 223 3.78 9.03 -10.25
CA GLN A 223 3.50 10.42 -10.65
C GLN A 223 2.96 11.23 -9.48
N ILE A 224 2.03 10.67 -8.71
CA ILE A 224 1.38 11.39 -7.60
C ILE A 224 2.40 11.79 -6.52
N VAL A 225 3.28 10.87 -6.09
CA VAL A 225 4.16 11.12 -4.94
C VAL A 225 5.21 12.20 -5.23
N PRO A 226 5.93 12.19 -6.38
CA PRO A 226 6.84 13.29 -6.72
C PRO A 226 6.13 14.65 -6.80
N VAL A 227 4.98 14.72 -7.48
CA VAL A 227 4.20 15.95 -7.59
C VAL A 227 3.71 16.45 -6.23
N LEU A 228 3.26 15.54 -5.36
CA LEU A 228 2.86 15.84 -3.99
C LEU A 228 4.02 16.45 -3.19
N LEU A 229 5.23 15.89 -3.32
CA LEU A 229 6.42 16.35 -2.61
C LEU A 229 6.95 17.70 -3.13
N GLU A 230 6.83 17.96 -4.43
CA GLU A 230 7.36 19.16 -5.08
C GLU A 230 6.39 20.34 -5.09
N PHE A 231 5.10 20.12 -5.34
CA PHE A 231 4.11 21.20 -5.51
C PHE A 231 3.07 21.27 -4.39
N GLY A 232 3.01 20.26 -3.53
CA GLY A 232 2.02 20.17 -2.47
C GLY A 232 0.67 19.63 -2.94
N VAL A 233 -0.32 19.67 -2.05
CA VAL A 233 -1.64 19.06 -2.30
C VAL A 233 -2.48 19.88 -3.30
N ASP A 234 -2.40 21.21 -3.22
CA ASP A 234 -3.31 22.11 -3.95
C ASP A 234 -3.14 22.01 -5.48
N GLN A 235 -1.90 21.76 -5.94
CA GLN A 235 -1.58 21.68 -7.36
C GLN A 235 -1.65 20.25 -7.93
N LEU A 236 -2.06 19.26 -7.14
CA LEU A 236 -2.11 17.86 -7.60
C LEU A 236 -3.09 17.65 -8.75
N LEU A 237 -4.27 18.29 -8.70
CA LEU A 237 -5.30 18.13 -9.74
C LEU A 237 -4.84 18.68 -11.09
N ASP A 238 -4.10 19.79 -11.07
CA ASP A 238 -3.60 20.43 -12.29
C ASP A 238 -2.41 19.67 -12.89
N LYS A 239 -1.55 19.09 -12.04
CA LYS A 239 -0.31 18.42 -12.45
C LYS A 239 -0.47 16.93 -12.75
N CYS A 240 -1.54 16.30 -12.25
CA CYS A 240 -1.87 14.90 -12.50
C CYS A 240 -3.23 14.75 -13.22
N PRO A 241 -3.39 15.31 -14.44
CA PRO A 241 -4.64 15.19 -15.18
C PRO A 241 -4.89 13.75 -15.64
N MET A 242 -6.15 13.46 -16.01
CA MET A 242 -6.49 12.21 -16.69
C MET A 242 -5.81 12.19 -18.07
N MET A 243 -4.89 11.24 -18.27
CA MET A 243 -4.15 11.09 -19.52
C MET A 243 -4.67 9.89 -20.32
N PRO A 244 -5.01 10.06 -21.62
CA PRO A 244 -5.33 8.94 -22.49
C PRO A 244 -4.21 7.89 -22.48
N GLY A 245 -4.57 6.61 -22.32
CA GLY A 245 -3.63 5.49 -22.21
C GLY A 245 -3.33 5.05 -20.77
N THR A 246 -3.58 5.89 -19.76
CA THR A 246 -3.56 5.47 -18.36
C THR A 246 -4.95 4.99 -17.94
N PRO A 247 -5.11 3.79 -17.38
CA PRO A 247 -6.42 3.30 -16.98
C PRO A 247 -6.93 4.07 -15.75
N LEU A 248 -8.22 4.44 -15.78
CA LEU A 248 -8.92 5.03 -14.65
C LEU A 248 -9.54 3.95 -13.75
N LYS A 249 -9.79 4.29 -12.47
CA LYS A 249 -10.57 3.41 -11.60
C LYS A 249 -12.03 3.41 -12.08
N PRO A 250 -12.59 2.25 -12.48
CA PRO A 250 -13.94 2.19 -12.99
C PRO A 250 -14.96 2.45 -11.88
N MET A 251 -16.14 2.95 -12.25
CA MET A 251 -17.28 2.99 -11.34
C MET A 251 -17.72 1.56 -11.00
N LEU A 252 -17.84 1.27 -9.72
CA LEU A 252 -18.34 -0.01 -9.22
C LEU A 252 -19.83 0.09 -8.91
N ALA A 253 -20.57 -0.99 -9.17
CA ALA A 253 -21.98 -1.09 -8.81
C ALA A 253 -22.14 -1.61 -7.38
N HIS A 254 -23.13 -1.07 -6.67
CA HIS A 254 -23.56 -1.63 -5.40
C HIS A 254 -24.63 -2.70 -5.67
N PRO A 255 -24.48 -3.94 -5.16
CA PRO A 255 -25.53 -4.94 -5.28
C PRO A 255 -26.76 -4.47 -4.50
N THR A 256 -27.92 -4.44 -5.16
CA THR A 256 -29.21 -4.09 -4.55
C THR A 256 -30.11 -5.32 -4.57
N LYS A 257 -30.87 -5.54 -3.49
CA LYS A 257 -31.69 -6.74 -3.31
C LYS A 257 -33.10 -6.60 -3.88
N GLY A 258 -33.50 -5.39 -4.28
CA GLY A 258 -34.82 -5.14 -4.84
C GLY A 258 -34.94 -3.77 -5.50
N VAL A 259 -35.98 -3.64 -6.32
CA VAL A 259 -36.29 -2.40 -7.06
C VAL A 259 -36.63 -1.25 -6.11
N GLN A 260 -37.28 -1.54 -4.98
CA GLN A 260 -37.63 -0.53 -3.99
C GLN A 260 -36.39 0.13 -3.37
N GLU A 261 -35.34 -0.66 -3.08
CA GLU A 261 -34.04 -0.15 -2.61
C GLU A 261 -33.38 0.77 -3.64
N VAL A 262 -33.53 0.46 -4.94
CA VAL A 262 -33.05 1.32 -6.02
C VAL A 262 -33.80 2.65 -6.03
N LEU A 263 -35.13 2.60 -5.97
CA LEU A 263 -35.97 3.82 -5.99
C LEU A 263 -35.72 4.71 -4.76
N GLU A 264 -35.61 4.13 -3.57
CA GLU A 264 -35.26 4.85 -2.34
C GLU A 264 -33.87 5.50 -2.42
N ARG A 265 -32.89 4.82 -3.03
CA ARG A 265 -31.52 5.33 -3.13
C ARG A 265 -31.35 6.46 -4.13
N PHE A 266 -32.16 6.47 -5.19
CA PHE A 266 -32.02 7.43 -6.28
C PHE A 266 -33.05 8.57 -6.23
N ASP A 267 -34.06 8.48 -5.36
CA ASP A 267 -34.96 9.55 -4.90
C ASP A 267 -35.24 10.65 -5.95
N GLY A 268 -35.97 10.28 -7.01
CA GLY A 268 -36.41 11.21 -8.06
C GLY A 268 -35.36 11.58 -9.13
N LYS A 269 -34.19 10.95 -9.14
CA LYS A 269 -33.21 11.10 -10.24
C LYS A 269 -33.52 10.17 -11.40
N ASP A 270 -33.38 10.68 -12.63
CA ASP A 270 -33.49 9.88 -13.85
C ASP A 270 -32.45 8.75 -13.86
N LEU A 271 -32.94 7.53 -14.03
CA LEU A 271 -32.12 6.32 -14.11
C LEU A 271 -32.28 5.68 -15.49
N SER A 272 -31.17 5.39 -16.14
CA SER A 272 -31.14 4.50 -17.30
C SER A 272 -30.84 3.07 -16.85
N ALA A 273 -31.74 2.14 -17.19
CA ALA A 273 -31.54 0.71 -17.01
C ALA A 273 -31.30 0.07 -18.38
N SER A 274 -30.21 -0.66 -18.53
CA SER A 274 -29.92 -1.47 -19.72
C SER A 274 -29.60 -2.90 -19.29
N GLY A 275 -30.39 -3.87 -19.75
CA GLY A 275 -30.16 -5.30 -19.49
C GLY A 275 -31.02 -6.21 -20.38
N SER A 276 -30.41 -7.25 -20.95
CA SER A 276 -31.09 -8.41 -21.53
C SER A 276 -31.49 -9.37 -20.41
N THR A 277 -32.61 -10.07 -20.58
CA THR A 277 -33.45 -10.78 -19.59
C THR A 277 -32.80 -11.84 -18.68
N THR A 278 -31.46 -11.96 -18.64
CA THR A 278 -30.78 -13.02 -17.90
C THR A 278 -29.58 -12.58 -17.04
N GLU A 279 -29.14 -11.31 -17.02
CA GLU A 279 -28.02 -10.90 -16.15
C GLU A 279 -28.12 -9.47 -15.58
N ILE A 280 -27.77 -9.37 -14.29
CA ILE A 280 -27.34 -8.20 -13.49
C ILE A 280 -27.62 -6.82 -14.13
N TRP A 281 -28.64 -6.14 -13.64
CA TRP A 281 -28.92 -4.74 -13.98
C TRP A 281 -27.76 -3.83 -13.53
N ARG A 282 -27.06 -3.23 -14.49
CA ARG A 282 -26.13 -2.12 -14.24
C ARG A 282 -26.90 -0.80 -14.32
N PHE A 283 -27.00 -0.12 -13.20
CA PHE A 283 -27.52 1.25 -13.14
C PHE A 283 -26.35 2.23 -13.21
N SER A 284 -26.38 3.14 -14.17
CA SER A 284 -25.42 4.23 -14.34
C SER A 284 -26.16 5.56 -14.28
N THR A 285 -25.61 6.54 -13.57
CA THR A 285 -26.00 7.94 -13.70
C THR A 285 -25.41 8.50 -14.98
N CYS A 286 -26.28 8.85 -15.93
CA CYS A 286 -25.88 9.42 -17.22
C CYS A 286 -25.34 10.85 -17.00
N TRP A 287 -24.05 11.07 -17.29
CA TRP A 287 -23.51 12.43 -17.44
C TRP A 287 -24.05 13.00 -18.75
N ARG A 288 -25.12 13.80 -18.70
CA ARG A 288 -25.47 14.68 -19.81
C ARG A 288 -24.46 15.83 -19.82
N THR A 289 -23.50 15.77 -20.74
CA THR A 289 -22.82 17.00 -21.21
C THR A 289 -23.84 17.79 -22.01
N GLY A 290 -24.35 18.88 -21.44
CA GLY A 290 -25.13 19.88 -22.16
C GLY A 290 -24.22 20.65 -23.11
N ALA A 291 -24.67 20.74 -24.36
CA ALA A 291 -24.15 21.62 -25.40
C ALA A 291 -24.49 23.10 -25.10
#